data_AF-A0A6M0CE64-F1
#
_entry.id   AF-A0A6M0CE64-F1
#
_cell.length_a   1.000
_cell.length_b   1.000
_cell.length_c   1.000
_cell.angle_alpha   90.00
_cell.angle_beta   90.00
_cell.angle_gamma   90.00
#
_symmetry.space_group_name_H-M   'P 1'
#
loop_
_entity.id
_entity.type
_entity.pdbx_description
1 polymer ?
#
loop_
_entity_poly.entity_id
_entity_poly.type
_entity_poly.pdbx_seq_one_letter_code
_entity_poly.pdbx_strand_id
1 'polypeptide(L)'
;SLNPPNLAWGVLPFAMGWLFSGLGVVGQPHIMVRVMAIDSEDNLNLANNLRSVTFLINFLTAMTIGLTGRVLIPELMAGDPETALPYLALELLPVALVGVMLAGLFAGTISTADSQILSCSAALNRDIFPATANSYNWAKLWTLAMTVVVVAIAIFANNNVFALVIFSWSALASSLGPLLVLRVWQQPVGVPVAIAMMFVSIATAFIWVELKLSDAVNEALPGIAAAMTVYLISRVFSSGRKANTVDFVAEVGNRSREGGTEG
;
A
#
# COMPACT_ATOMS: atom_id res chain seq x y z
N SER A 1 15.18 18.31 -25.18
CA SER A 1 13.98 17.46 -25.23
C SER A 1 13.49 17.25 -23.81
N LEU A 2 12.20 17.43 -23.54
CA LEU A 2 11.55 17.34 -22.22
C LEU A 2 11.46 15.92 -21.65
N ASN A 3 12.26 14.98 -22.17
CA ASN A 3 12.27 13.59 -21.73
C ASN A 3 13.67 13.26 -21.22
N PRO A 4 13.87 13.00 -19.92
CA PRO A 4 15.17 12.59 -19.41
C PRO A 4 15.59 11.26 -20.07
N PRO A 5 16.87 11.10 -20.47
CA PRO A 5 17.34 9.97 -21.28
C PRO A 5 17.25 8.58 -20.62
N ASN A 6 16.85 8.50 -19.35
CA ASN A 6 16.71 7.26 -18.58
C ASN A 6 15.26 6.74 -18.44
N LEU A 7 14.25 7.41 -19.01
CA LEU A 7 12.87 6.90 -19.00
C LEU A 7 12.53 6.20 -20.32
N ALA A 8 12.59 4.87 -20.32
CA ALA A 8 12.35 4.05 -21.51
C ALA A 8 11.00 4.34 -22.18
N TRP A 9 9.94 4.65 -21.42
CA TRP A 9 8.56 4.80 -21.91
C TRP A 9 7.98 6.23 -21.77
N GLY A 10 8.81 7.21 -21.38
CA GLY A 10 8.43 8.62 -21.25
C GLY A 10 7.79 9.03 -19.91
N VAL A 11 7.65 10.34 -19.70
CA VAL A 11 7.21 10.95 -18.42
C VAL A 11 5.76 10.60 -18.03
N LEU A 12 4.89 10.30 -19.00
CA LEU A 12 3.46 10.03 -18.77
C LEU A 12 3.21 8.72 -17.98
N PRO A 13 3.69 7.54 -18.41
CA PRO A 13 3.52 6.30 -17.64
C PRO A 13 4.21 6.35 -16.28
N PHE A 14 5.32 7.07 -16.16
CA PHE A 14 5.94 7.34 -14.86
C PHE A 14 5.01 8.14 -13.93
N ALA A 15 4.49 9.27 -14.38
CA ALA A 15 3.58 10.10 -13.60
C ALA A 15 2.30 9.35 -13.20
N MET A 16 1.72 8.56 -14.12
CA MET A 16 0.58 7.70 -13.81
C MET A 16 0.93 6.65 -12.75
N GLY A 17 2.09 5.99 -12.86
CA GLY A 17 2.55 5.02 -11.87
C GLY A 17 2.57 5.60 -10.46
N TRP A 18 3.12 6.81 -10.30
CA TRP A 18 3.15 7.50 -8.99
C TRP A 18 1.76 7.94 -8.51
N LEU A 19 0.87 8.40 -9.40
CA LEU A 19 -0.52 8.74 -9.06
C LEU A 19 -1.30 7.51 -8.56
N PHE A 20 -1.17 6.38 -9.26
CA PHE A 20 -1.83 5.13 -8.89
C PHE A 20 -1.22 4.51 -7.63
N SER A 21 0.09 4.62 -7.45
CA SER A 21 0.77 4.22 -6.21
C SER A 21 0.21 5.00 -5.00
N GLY A 22 -0.17 6.27 -5.21
CA GLY A 22 -0.90 7.10 -4.24
C GLY A 22 -2.23 6.53 -3.74
N LEU A 23 -2.92 5.69 -4.52
CA LEU A 23 -4.15 5.01 -4.04
C LEU A 23 -3.86 4.02 -2.91
N GLY A 24 -2.61 3.55 -2.79
CA GLY A 24 -2.17 2.66 -1.71
C GLY A 24 -2.35 3.26 -0.32
N VAL A 25 -2.32 4.59 -0.18
CA VAL A 25 -2.55 5.28 1.11
C VAL A 25 -3.91 4.94 1.69
N VAL A 26 -4.95 4.84 0.85
CA VAL A 26 -6.33 4.62 1.30
C VAL A 26 -6.54 3.19 1.79
N GLY A 27 -5.76 2.24 1.26
CA GLY A 27 -5.84 0.83 1.65
C GLY A 27 -5.12 0.48 2.95
N GLN A 28 -4.45 1.44 3.60
CA GLN A 28 -3.64 1.18 4.77
C GLN A 28 -4.46 1.19 6.07
N PRO A 29 -4.56 0.07 6.81
CA PRO A 29 -5.38 -0.01 8.02
C PRO A 29 -4.94 0.98 9.11
N HIS A 30 -3.63 1.21 9.25
CA HIS A 30 -3.08 2.10 10.28
C HIS A 30 -3.47 3.58 10.06
N ILE A 31 -3.74 3.99 8.81
CA ILE A 31 -4.26 5.33 8.50
C ILE A 31 -5.76 5.35 8.73
N MET A 32 -6.48 4.34 8.24
CA MET A 32 -7.94 4.26 8.33
C MET A 32 -8.41 4.27 9.79
N VAL A 33 -7.78 3.48 10.66
CA VAL A 33 -8.13 3.42 12.09
C VAL A 33 -7.93 4.78 12.78
N ARG A 34 -6.94 5.57 12.37
CA ARG A 34 -6.74 6.94 12.89
C ARG A 34 -7.82 7.91 12.42
N VAL A 35 -8.28 7.78 11.18
CA VAL A 35 -9.40 8.59 10.67
C VAL A 35 -10.72 8.20 11.35
N MET A 36 -10.93 6.91 11.59
CA MET A 36 -12.12 6.38 12.29
C MET A 36 -12.17 6.77 13.78
N ALA A 37 -11.05 7.15 14.37
CA ALA A 37 -10.98 7.60 15.77
C ALA A 37 -11.27 9.10 15.95
N ILE A 38 -11.63 9.82 14.88
CA ILE A 38 -11.96 11.25 14.96
C ILE A 38 -13.38 11.40 15.56
N ASP A 39 -13.48 12.17 16.64
CA ASP A 39 -14.69 12.26 17.47
C ASP A 39 -15.87 13.02 16.82
N SER A 40 -15.62 13.91 15.86
CA SER A 40 -16.68 14.71 15.22
C SER A 40 -16.38 15.10 13.78
N GLU A 41 -17.44 15.27 12.99
CA GLU A 41 -17.37 15.72 11.59
C GLU A 41 -16.76 17.13 11.46
N ASP A 42 -17.03 18.01 12.43
CA ASP A 42 -16.46 19.36 12.48
C ASP A 42 -14.92 19.34 12.59
N ASN A 43 -14.38 18.35 13.30
CA ASN A 43 -12.94 18.16 13.47
C ASN A 43 -12.29 17.47 12.26
N LEU A 44 -13.06 16.83 11.38
CA LEU A 44 -12.54 16.12 10.21
C LEU A 44 -11.84 17.08 9.23
N ASN A 45 -12.44 18.26 8.99
CA ASN A 45 -11.87 19.26 8.10
C ASN A 45 -10.57 19.84 8.67
N LEU A 46 -10.54 20.10 9.98
CA LEU A 46 -9.33 20.57 10.66
C LEU A 46 -8.22 19.51 10.59
N ALA A 47 -8.54 18.24 10.87
CA ALA A 47 -7.59 17.14 10.80
C ALA A 47 -7.01 16.95 9.40
N ASN A 48 -7.85 17.01 8.36
CA ASN A 48 -7.41 16.93 6.96
C ASN A 48 -6.54 18.11 6.55
N ASN A 49 -6.89 19.34 6.94
CA ASN A 49 -6.09 20.53 6.64
C ASN A 49 -4.73 20.46 7.35
N LEU A 50 -4.71 20.13 8.63
CA LEU A 50 -3.46 19.99 9.39
C LEU A 50 -2.55 18.91 8.79
N ARG A 51 -3.12 17.76 8.40
CA ARG A 51 -2.40 16.69 7.71
C ARG A 51 -1.81 17.18 6.39
N SER A 52 -2.61 17.86 5.57
CA SER A 52 -2.21 18.33 4.24
C SER A 52 -1.12 19.40 4.31
N VAL A 53 -1.26 20.38 5.20
CA VAL A 53 -0.29 21.46 5.41
C VAL A 53 1.03 20.89 5.95
N THR A 54 0.96 20.02 6.96
CA THR A 54 2.15 19.40 7.54
C THR A 54 2.88 18.52 6.52
N PHE A 55 2.14 17.79 5.68
CA PHE A 55 2.72 16.99 4.60
C PHE A 55 3.43 17.87 3.57
N LEU A 56 2.81 18.98 3.16
CA LEU A 56 3.39 19.91 2.19
C LEU A 56 4.69 20.54 2.71
N ILE A 57 4.70 20.98 3.97
CA ILE A 57 5.90 21.57 4.60
C ILE A 57 7.04 20.54 4.66
N ASN A 58 6.75 19.31 5.08
CA ASN A 58 7.76 18.24 5.12
C ASN A 58 8.27 17.90 3.73
N PHE A 59 7.40 17.81 2.74
CA PHE A 59 7.77 17.50 1.36
C PHE A 59 8.70 18.57 0.77
N LEU A 60 8.35 19.86 0.93
CA LEU A 60 9.17 20.97 0.47
C LEU A 60 10.54 20.96 1.16
N THR A 61 10.55 20.78 2.48
CA THR A 61 11.80 20.75 3.26
C THR A 61 12.70 19.59 2.83
N ALA A 62 12.16 18.37 2.75
CA ALA A 62 12.91 17.19 2.28
C ALA A 62 13.46 17.38 0.87
N MET A 63 12.68 17.97 -0.03
CA MET A 63 13.10 18.22 -1.41
C MET A 63 14.23 19.26 -1.47
N THR A 64 14.15 20.33 -0.69
CA THR A 64 15.24 21.33 -0.62
C THR A 64 16.53 20.74 -0.06
N ILE A 65 16.45 19.91 0.99
CA ILE A 65 17.61 19.23 1.59
C ILE A 65 18.22 18.25 0.58
N GLY A 66 17.41 17.44 -0.10
CA GLY A 66 17.88 16.49 -1.11
C GLY A 66 18.55 17.18 -2.31
N LEU A 67 17.99 18.29 -2.79
CA LEU A 67 18.60 19.07 -3.88
C LEU A 67 19.91 19.72 -3.44
N THR A 68 19.96 20.23 -2.21
CA THR A 68 21.15 20.84 -1.62
C THR A 68 22.27 19.80 -1.45
N GLY A 69 21.94 18.61 -0.93
CA GLY A 69 22.88 17.49 -0.81
C GLY A 69 23.47 17.06 -2.16
N ARG A 70 22.65 17.07 -3.22
CA ARG A 70 23.12 16.79 -4.59
C ARG A 70 24.13 17.81 -5.11
N VAL A 71 24.03 19.08 -4.70
CA VAL A 71 24.94 20.15 -5.16
C VAL A 71 26.21 20.19 -4.32
N LEU A 72 26.10 20.05 -2.99
CA LEU A 72 27.27 20.11 -2.10
C LEU A 72 28.14 18.86 -2.17
N ILE A 73 27.55 17.68 -2.32
CA ILE A 73 28.27 16.42 -2.20
C ILE A 73 28.06 15.58 -3.47
N PRO A 74 28.73 15.90 -4.59
CA PRO A 74 28.58 15.17 -5.84
C PRO A 74 29.09 13.71 -5.74
N GLU A 75 29.99 13.43 -4.80
CA GLU A 75 30.53 12.08 -4.54
C GLU A 75 29.45 11.11 -4.03
N LEU A 76 28.38 11.65 -3.45
CA LEU A 76 27.28 10.88 -2.90
C LEU A 76 26.37 10.25 -3.96
N MET A 77 26.53 10.65 -5.23
CA MET A 77 25.90 10.00 -6.38
C MET A 77 26.46 8.59 -6.64
N ALA A 78 27.66 8.28 -6.15
CA ALA A 78 28.30 6.98 -6.29
C ALA A 78 28.21 6.11 -5.03
N GLY A 79 27.83 6.70 -3.89
CA GLY A 79 27.67 6.02 -2.60
C GLY A 79 26.23 5.60 -2.30
N ASP A 80 25.97 5.21 -1.05
CA ASP A 80 24.61 4.88 -0.58
C ASP A 80 23.80 6.15 -0.29
N PRO A 81 22.70 6.41 -1.03
CA PRO A 81 21.85 7.59 -0.82
C PRO A 81 21.29 7.72 0.59
N GLU A 82 21.19 6.64 1.37
CA GLU A 82 20.68 6.69 2.75
C GLU A 82 21.63 7.42 3.70
N THR A 83 22.93 7.39 3.40
CA THR A 83 23.96 8.04 4.22
C THR A 83 24.08 9.54 3.96
N ALA A 84 23.36 10.05 2.95
CA ALA A 84 23.37 11.45 2.53
C ALA A 84 23.05 12.42 3.65
N LEU A 85 21.95 12.16 4.35
CA LEU A 85 21.40 13.08 5.32
C LEU A 85 22.28 13.15 6.59
N PRO A 86 22.74 12.04 7.17
CA PRO A 86 23.73 12.07 8.26
C PRO A 86 25.03 12.78 7.88
N TYR A 87 25.54 12.56 6.66
CA TYR A 87 26.78 13.17 6.22
C TYR A 87 26.63 14.68 6.04
N LEU A 88 25.56 15.12 5.37
CA LEU A 88 25.24 16.53 5.19
C LEU A 88 25.07 17.25 6.53
N ALA A 89 24.52 16.55 7.54
CA ALA A 89 24.39 17.09 8.88
C ALA A 89 25.75 17.32 9.56
N LEU A 90 26.69 16.38 9.42
CA LEU A 90 28.04 16.52 9.97
C LEU A 90 28.81 17.69 9.35
N GLU A 91 28.56 17.99 8.08
CA GLU A 91 29.25 19.05 7.36
C GLU A 91 28.67 20.44 7.63
N LEU A 92 27.33 20.56 7.73
CA LEU A 92 26.65 21.85 7.86
C LEU A 92 26.29 22.24 9.29
N LEU A 93 26.14 21.29 10.23
CA LEU A 93 25.65 21.56 11.57
C LEU A 93 26.75 21.45 12.64
N PRO A 94 26.70 22.29 13.70
CA PRO A 94 27.49 22.09 14.91
C PRO A 94 27.19 20.73 15.56
N VAL A 95 28.19 20.13 16.21
CA VAL A 95 28.11 18.79 16.84
C VAL A 95 26.87 18.57 17.72
N ALA A 96 26.45 19.60 18.47
CA ALA A 96 25.27 19.52 19.33
C ALA A 96 23.97 19.32 18.52
N LEU A 97 23.84 19.99 17.37
CA LEU A 97 22.65 19.90 16.53
C LEU A 97 22.64 18.62 15.68
N VAL A 98 23.81 18.06 15.34
CA VAL A 98 23.89 16.74 14.69
C VAL A 98 23.26 15.67 15.58
N GLY A 99 23.58 15.67 16.88
CA GLY A 99 22.98 14.74 17.84
C GLY A 99 21.46 14.89 17.93
N VAL A 100 20.96 16.13 17.99
CA VAL A 100 19.52 16.42 18.00
C VAL A 100 18.84 15.94 16.72
N MET A 101 19.46 16.16 15.56
CA MET A 101 18.92 15.73 14.28
C MET A 101 18.85 14.20 14.17
N LEU A 102 19.92 13.49 14.52
CA LEU A 102 19.93 12.02 14.50
C LEU A 102 18.92 11.44 15.50
N ALA A 103 18.80 12.02 16.69
CA ALA A 103 17.78 11.64 17.66
C ALA A 103 16.37 11.81 17.09
N GLY A 104 16.10 12.93 16.40
CA GLY A 104 14.83 13.16 15.71
C GLY A 104 14.55 12.16 14.60
N LEU A 105 15.56 11.81 13.80
CA LEU A 105 15.46 10.80 12.74
C LEU A 105 15.07 9.44 13.30
N PHE A 106 15.76 8.97 14.34
CA PHE A 106 15.43 7.69 14.98
C PHE A 106 14.06 7.72 15.67
N ALA A 107 13.73 8.82 16.37
CA ALA A 107 12.42 8.98 17.00
C ALA A 107 11.28 8.91 15.98
N GLY A 108 11.42 9.57 14.83
CA GLY A 108 10.44 9.51 13.74
C GLY A 108 10.28 8.10 13.18
N THR A 109 11.38 7.41 12.87
CA THR A 109 11.37 6.05 12.34
C THR A 109 10.73 5.06 13.32
N ILE A 110 11.09 5.12 14.60
CA ILE A 110 10.53 4.25 15.64
C ILE A 110 9.03 4.51 15.82
N SER A 111 8.60 5.78 15.85
CA SER A 111 7.17 6.12 15.97
C SER A 111 6.32 5.56 14.82
N THR A 112 6.89 5.49 13.62
CA THR A 112 6.23 4.91 12.45
C THR A 112 6.22 3.39 12.55
N ALA A 113 7.37 2.77 12.86
CA ALA A 113 7.50 1.33 13.02
C ALA A 113 6.53 0.77 14.06
N ASP A 114 6.44 1.40 15.23
CA ASP A 114 5.52 1.00 16.31
C ASP A 114 4.06 0.97 15.82
N SER A 115 3.66 2.01 15.08
CA SER A 115 2.30 2.09 14.54
C SER A 115 1.98 1.02 13.48
N GLN A 116 2.96 0.65 12.65
CA GLN A 116 2.80 -0.43 11.66
C GLN A 116 2.74 -1.80 12.35
N ILE A 117 3.67 -2.08 13.28
CA ILE A 117 3.73 -3.34 14.02
C ILE A 117 2.43 -3.56 14.79
N LEU A 118 1.93 -2.53 15.48
CA LEU A 118 0.68 -2.63 16.23
C LEU A 118 -0.52 -2.87 15.32
N SER A 119 -0.56 -2.22 14.14
CA SER A 119 -1.66 -2.40 13.19
C SER A 119 -1.67 -3.79 12.57
N CYS A 120 -0.51 -4.32 12.19
CA CYS A 120 -0.36 -5.69 11.68
C CYS A 120 -0.70 -6.73 12.76
N SER A 121 -0.23 -6.51 13.99
CA SER A 121 -0.56 -7.37 15.12
C SER A 121 -2.06 -7.39 15.43
N ALA A 122 -2.71 -6.23 15.38
CA ALA A 122 -4.15 -6.13 15.58
C ALA A 122 -4.95 -6.86 14.49
N ALA A 123 -4.54 -6.72 13.22
CA ALA A 123 -5.15 -7.45 12.10
C ALA A 123 -5.00 -8.96 12.28
N LEU A 124 -3.82 -9.46 12.67
CA LEU A 124 -3.64 -10.89 12.92
C LEU A 124 -4.49 -11.41 14.09
N ASN A 125 -4.53 -10.66 15.18
CA ASN A 125 -5.28 -11.06 16.38
C ASN A 125 -6.79 -10.99 16.17
N ARG A 126 -7.31 -10.02 15.40
CA ARG A 126 -8.75 -9.82 15.22
C ARG A 126 -9.31 -10.50 13.97
N ASP A 127 -8.57 -10.47 12.86
CA ASP A 127 -9.08 -10.93 11.56
C ASP A 127 -8.77 -12.41 11.32
N ILE A 128 -7.59 -12.89 11.71
CA ILE A 128 -7.17 -14.29 11.48
C ILE A 128 -7.49 -15.18 12.68
N PHE A 129 -7.27 -14.68 13.91
CA PHE A 129 -7.48 -15.45 15.14
C PHE A 129 -8.51 -14.80 16.09
N PRO A 130 -9.78 -14.63 15.67
CA PRO A 130 -10.79 -13.89 16.45
C PRO A 130 -11.02 -14.47 17.86
N ALA A 131 -10.75 -15.76 18.07
CA ALA A 131 -10.81 -16.40 19.38
C ALA A 131 -9.82 -15.80 20.41
N THR A 132 -8.71 -15.21 19.95
CA THR A 132 -7.69 -14.57 20.81
C THR A 132 -7.87 -13.06 20.94
N ALA A 133 -8.81 -12.46 20.19
CA ALA A 133 -9.02 -11.02 20.09
C ALA A 133 -9.36 -10.33 21.43
N ASN A 134 -10.06 -11.03 22.32
CA ASN A 134 -10.55 -10.47 23.59
C ASN A 134 -9.54 -10.53 24.75
N SER A 135 -8.38 -11.16 24.54
CA SER A 135 -7.38 -11.35 25.59
C SER A 135 -6.16 -10.47 25.39
N TYR A 136 -5.86 -9.66 26.41
CA TYR A 136 -4.70 -8.76 26.43
C TYR A 136 -3.37 -9.50 26.30
N ASN A 137 -3.26 -10.70 26.89
CA ASN A 137 -2.03 -11.51 26.84
C ASN A 137 -1.74 -11.98 25.42
N TRP A 138 -2.77 -12.34 24.66
CA TRP A 138 -2.63 -12.73 23.26
C TRP A 138 -2.26 -11.55 22.36
N ALA A 139 -2.83 -10.36 22.60
CA ALA A 139 -2.45 -9.16 21.87
C ALA A 139 -0.94 -8.84 22.04
N LYS A 140 -0.40 -8.97 23.26
CA LYS A 140 1.04 -8.83 23.52
C LYS A 140 1.87 -9.88 22.79
N LEU A 141 1.44 -11.13 22.82
CA LEU A 141 2.15 -12.23 22.16
C LEU A 141 2.19 -12.03 20.65
N TRP A 142 1.09 -11.62 20.03
CA TRP A 142 1.04 -11.31 18.60
C TRP A 142 1.92 -10.11 18.25
N THR A 143 2.00 -9.11 19.12
CA THR A 143 2.89 -7.95 18.91
C THR A 143 4.35 -8.40 18.95
N LEU A 144 4.73 -9.21 19.95
CA LEU A 144 6.08 -9.78 20.06
C LEU A 144 6.43 -10.65 18.86
N ALA A 145 5.53 -11.54 18.46
CA ALA A 145 5.72 -12.41 17.29
C ALA A 145 5.92 -11.59 16.02
N MET A 146 5.12 -10.55 15.80
CA MET A 146 5.29 -9.63 14.67
C MET A 146 6.64 -8.91 14.71
N THR A 147 7.06 -8.40 15.86
CA THR A 147 8.36 -7.75 16.00
C THR A 147 9.50 -8.70 15.65
N VAL A 148 9.46 -9.95 16.11
CA VAL A 148 10.48 -10.96 15.79
C VAL A 148 10.54 -11.24 14.28
N VAL A 149 9.39 -11.39 13.63
CA VAL A 149 9.32 -11.61 12.17
C VAL A 149 9.90 -10.41 11.40
N VAL A 150 9.52 -9.19 11.78
CA VAL A 150 10.03 -7.96 11.14
C VAL A 150 11.55 -7.83 11.31
N VAL A 151 12.07 -8.07 12.52
CA VAL A 151 13.53 -8.03 12.77
C VAL A 151 14.26 -9.10 11.98
N ALA A 152 13.72 -10.32 11.89
CA ALA A 152 14.30 -11.37 11.08
C ALA A 152 14.39 -10.95 9.61
N ILE A 153 13.30 -10.41 9.04
CA ILE A 153 13.29 -9.90 7.66
C ILE A 153 14.31 -8.76 7.48
N ALA A 154 14.39 -7.83 8.43
CA ALA A 154 15.30 -6.70 8.36
C ALA A 154 16.78 -7.13 8.34
N ILE A 155 17.15 -8.21 9.04
CA ILE A 155 18.52 -8.74 9.04
C ILE A 155 18.91 -9.39 7.71
N PHE A 156 17.94 -10.02 7.02
CA PHE A 156 18.19 -10.69 5.73
C PHE A 156 17.95 -9.80 4.51
N ALA A 157 17.39 -8.60 4.69
CA ALA A 157 17.14 -7.67 3.61
C ALA A 157 18.46 -7.06 3.11
N ASN A 158 18.78 -7.28 1.83
CA ASN A 158 20.02 -6.79 1.21
C ASN A 158 19.80 -5.58 0.27
N ASN A 159 18.59 -5.02 0.27
CA ASN A 159 18.20 -3.88 -0.57
C ASN A 159 18.15 -2.59 0.26
N ASN A 160 18.37 -1.47 -0.41
CA ASN A 160 18.17 -0.13 0.15
C ASN A 160 16.73 0.01 0.69
N VAL A 161 16.59 0.61 1.87
CA VAL A 161 15.34 0.88 2.58
C VAL A 161 14.36 1.62 1.70
N PHE A 162 14.83 2.58 0.88
CA PHE A 162 13.96 3.27 -0.07
C PHE A 162 13.33 2.30 -1.08
N ALA A 163 14.12 1.40 -1.66
CA ALA A 163 13.61 0.41 -2.61
C ALA A 163 12.61 -0.55 -1.95
N LEU A 164 12.89 -1.00 -0.72
CA LEU A 164 11.99 -1.86 0.05
C LEU A 164 10.66 -1.18 0.38
N VAL A 165 10.70 0.09 0.74
CA VAL A 165 9.50 0.89 1.04
C VAL A 165 8.66 1.13 -0.22
N ILE A 166 9.28 1.52 -1.33
CA ILE A 166 8.57 1.72 -2.61
C ILE A 166 7.92 0.41 -3.06
N PHE A 167 8.65 -0.71 -3.01
CA PHE A 167 8.08 -2.01 -3.36
C PHE A 167 6.90 -2.39 -2.47
N SER A 168 7.03 -2.24 -1.15
CA SER A 168 5.96 -2.55 -0.20
C SER A 168 4.71 -1.71 -0.47
N TRP A 169 4.91 -0.44 -0.79
CA TRP A 169 3.82 0.48 -1.11
C TRP A 169 3.16 0.15 -2.45
N SER A 170 3.95 -0.17 -3.47
CA SER A 170 3.48 -0.63 -4.77
C SER A 170 2.69 -1.95 -4.67
N ALA A 171 3.15 -2.90 -3.86
CA ALA A 171 2.47 -4.18 -3.62
C ALA A 171 1.11 -3.98 -2.94
N LEU A 172 1.04 -3.12 -1.92
CA LEU A 172 -0.22 -2.78 -1.26
C LEU A 172 -1.18 -2.03 -2.19
N ALA A 173 -0.68 -1.03 -2.92
CA ALA A 173 -1.48 -0.25 -3.87
C ALA A 173 -2.05 -1.14 -4.98
N SER A 174 -1.26 -2.07 -5.51
CA SER A 174 -1.70 -2.98 -6.57
C SER A 174 -2.66 -4.07 -6.12
N SER A 175 -2.51 -4.55 -4.89
CA SER A 175 -3.40 -5.57 -4.31
C SER A 175 -4.75 -5.00 -3.89
N LEU A 176 -4.75 -3.92 -3.12
CA LEU A 176 -5.96 -3.36 -2.54
C LEU A 176 -6.60 -2.25 -3.38
N GLY A 177 -5.81 -1.48 -4.12
CA GLY A 177 -6.28 -0.34 -4.92
C GLY A 177 -7.40 -0.71 -5.90
N PRO A 178 -7.21 -1.72 -6.78
CA PRO A 178 -8.24 -2.16 -7.72
C PRO A 178 -9.52 -2.61 -7.02
N LEU A 179 -9.37 -3.35 -5.91
CA LEU A 179 -10.52 -3.86 -5.15
C LEU A 179 -11.32 -2.73 -4.50
N LEU A 180 -10.64 -1.74 -3.92
CA LEU A 180 -11.25 -0.55 -3.35
C LEU A 180 -11.98 0.27 -4.41
N VAL A 181 -11.36 0.50 -5.57
CA VAL A 181 -11.98 1.24 -6.69
C VAL A 181 -13.25 0.55 -7.17
N LEU A 182 -13.20 -0.78 -7.38
CA LEU A 182 -14.38 -1.55 -7.78
C LEU A 182 -15.49 -1.49 -6.72
N ARG A 183 -15.13 -1.50 -5.43
CA ARG A 183 -16.10 -1.42 -4.33
C ARG A 183 -16.75 -0.05 -4.22
N VAL A 184 -15.98 1.03 -4.42
CA VAL A 184 -16.50 2.41 -4.48
C VAL A 184 -17.47 2.56 -5.65
N TRP A 185 -17.17 1.95 -6.80
CA TRP A 185 -18.06 1.91 -7.97
C TRP A 185 -19.20 0.89 -7.85
N GLN A 186 -19.44 0.33 -6.66
CA GLN A 186 -20.53 -0.61 -6.37
C GLN A 186 -20.55 -1.83 -7.30
N GLN A 187 -19.39 -2.22 -7.84
CA GLN A 187 -19.31 -3.36 -8.74
C GLN A 187 -19.33 -4.67 -7.94
N PRO A 188 -20.04 -5.71 -8.41
CA PRO A 188 -20.05 -7.00 -7.76
C PRO A 188 -18.69 -7.68 -7.96
N VAL A 189 -18.03 -8.04 -6.85
CA VAL A 189 -16.79 -8.82 -6.84
C VAL A 189 -17.02 -10.02 -5.92
N GLY A 190 -16.85 -11.24 -6.45
CA GLY A 190 -16.92 -12.45 -5.63
C GLY A 190 -15.66 -12.63 -4.79
N VAL A 191 -15.80 -13.22 -3.60
CA VAL A 191 -14.66 -13.55 -2.71
C VAL A 191 -13.50 -14.27 -3.42
N PRO A 192 -13.72 -15.34 -4.22
CA PRO A 192 -12.62 -16.02 -4.89
C PRO A 192 -11.93 -15.14 -5.95
N VAL A 193 -12.67 -14.23 -6.59
CA VAL A 193 -12.11 -13.27 -7.56
C VAL A 193 -11.26 -12.23 -6.84
N ALA A 194 -11.74 -11.70 -5.71
CA ALA A 194 -10.99 -10.73 -4.91
C ALA A 194 -9.65 -11.31 -4.44
N ILE A 195 -9.66 -12.56 -3.94
CA ILE A 195 -8.43 -13.26 -3.53
C ILE A 195 -7.49 -13.45 -4.73
N ALA A 196 -8.01 -13.90 -5.87
CA ALA A 196 -7.21 -14.08 -7.08
C ALA A 196 -6.59 -12.76 -7.56
N MET A 197 -7.33 -11.65 -7.53
CA MET A 197 -6.81 -10.32 -7.87
C MET A 197 -5.62 -9.94 -6.98
N MET A 198 -5.75 -10.14 -5.66
CA MET A 198 -4.70 -9.80 -4.68
C MET A 198 -3.42 -10.62 -4.89
N PHE A 199 -3.53 -11.93 -5.15
CA PHE A 199 -2.36 -12.78 -5.38
C PHE A 199 -1.69 -12.50 -6.72
N VAL A 200 -2.48 -12.35 -7.79
CA VAL A 200 -1.96 -12.09 -9.13
C VAL A 200 -1.27 -10.73 -9.20
N SER A 201 -1.80 -9.70 -8.52
CA SER A 201 -1.15 -8.37 -8.49
C SER A 201 0.20 -8.40 -7.78
N ILE A 202 0.29 -9.06 -6.61
CA ILE A 202 1.54 -9.17 -5.84
C ILE A 202 2.58 -9.98 -6.61
N ALA A 203 2.19 -11.10 -7.21
CA ALA A 203 3.08 -11.90 -8.06
C ALA A 203 3.59 -11.08 -9.25
N THR A 204 2.69 -10.31 -9.90
CA THR A 204 3.08 -9.43 -11.01
C THR A 204 4.06 -8.36 -10.56
N ALA A 205 3.84 -7.72 -9.41
CA ALA A 205 4.75 -6.72 -8.86
C ALA A 205 6.13 -7.32 -8.56
N PHE A 206 6.19 -8.52 -7.99
CA PHE A 206 7.45 -9.22 -7.71
C PHE A 206 8.22 -9.57 -8.98
N ILE A 207 7.54 -10.11 -10.00
CA ILE A 207 8.13 -10.41 -11.31
C ILE A 207 8.66 -9.12 -11.96
N TRP A 208 7.95 -8.00 -11.80
CA TRP A 208 8.37 -6.72 -12.37
C TRP A 208 9.66 -6.18 -11.76
N VAL A 209 9.84 -6.34 -10.45
CA VAL A 209 11.09 -6.00 -9.75
C VAL A 209 12.24 -6.87 -10.25
N GLU A 210 12.04 -8.18 -10.36
CA GLU A 210 13.08 -9.11 -10.81
C GLU A 210 13.55 -8.81 -12.24
N LEU A 211 12.63 -8.36 -13.10
CA LEU A 211 12.95 -7.96 -14.48
C LEU A 211 13.71 -6.61 -14.56
N LYS A 212 13.89 -5.89 -13.45
CA LYS A 212 14.53 -4.56 -13.39
C LYS A 212 13.85 -3.48 -14.24
N LEU A 213 12.53 -3.60 -14.48
CA LEU A 213 11.76 -2.56 -15.20
C LEU A 213 11.22 -1.45 -14.28
N SER A 214 11.50 -1.54 -12.97
CA SER A 214 11.11 -0.57 -11.94
C SER A 214 11.58 0.86 -12.22
N ASP A 215 12.71 1.03 -12.92
CA ASP A 215 13.27 2.35 -13.24
C ASP A 215 12.44 3.14 -14.27
N ALA A 216 11.65 2.44 -15.10
CA ALA A 216 10.83 3.06 -16.14
C ALA A 216 9.36 3.24 -15.73
N VAL A 217 8.78 2.24 -15.07
CA VAL A 217 7.39 2.25 -14.61
C VAL A 217 7.32 1.63 -13.22
N ASN A 218 6.79 2.39 -12.26
CA ASN A 218 6.55 1.94 -10.90
C ASN A 218 5.72 0.65 -10.89
N GLU A 219 6.09 -0.30 -10.03
CA GLU A 219 5.54 -1.66 -10.01
C GLU A 219 4.05 -1.70 -9.64
N ALA A 220 3.51 -0.61 -9.08
CA ALA A 220 2.09 -0.47 -8.79
C ALA A 220 1.24 -0.56 -10.07
N LEU A 221 1.66 0.07 -11.16
CA LEU A 221 0.88 0.15 -12.40
C LEU A 221 0.65 -1.22 -13.06
N PRO A 222 1.68 -2.05 -13.32
CA PRO A 222 1.47 -3.39 -13.87
C PRO A 222 0.71 -4.29 -12.91
N GLY A 223 0.92 -4.16 -11.59
CA GLY A 223 0.16 -4.91 -10.59
C GLY A 223 -1.34 -4.57 -10.61
N ILE A 224 -1.69 -3.29 -10.72
CA ILE A 224 -3.08 -2.81 -10.84
C ILE A 224 -3.70 -3.32 -12.14
N ALA A 225 -2.98 -3.24 -13.26
CA ALA A 225 -3.45 -3.72 -14.55
C ALA A 225 -3.73 -5.24 -14.53
N ALA A 226 -2.87 -6.01 -13.87
CA ALA A 226 -3.04 -7.46 -13.72
C ALA A 226 -4.30 -7.80 -12.89
N ALA A 227 -4.50 -7.14 -11.76
CA ALA A 227 -5.72 -7.30 -10.96
C ALA A 227 -6.99 -6.95 -11.75
N MET A 228 -6.98 -5.84 -12.50
CA MET A 228 -8.10 -5.45 -13.34
C MET A 228 -8.37 -6.46 -14.46
N THR A 229 -7.33 -7.06 -15.03
CA THR A 229 -7.46 -8.12 -16.05
C THR A 229 -8.14 -9.35 -15.47
N VAL A 230 -7.75 -9.79 -14.28
CA VAL A 230 -8.40 -10.90 -13.56
C VAL A 230 -9.88 -10.60 -13.33
N TYR A 231 -10.21 -9.37 -12.92
CA TYR A 231 -11.60 -8.95 -12.75
C TYR A 231 -12.40 -9.01 -14.07
N LEU A 232 -11.87 -8.48 -15.17
CA LEU A 232 -12.53 -8.49 -16.47
C LEU A 232 -12.79 -9.92 -16.97
N ILE A 233 -11.79 -10.80 -16.85
CA ILE A 233 -11.93 -12.23 -17.18
C ILE A 233 -13.05 -12.85 -16.35
N SER A 234 -13.05 -12.63 -15.03
CA SER A 234 -14.08 -13.18 -14.14
C SER A 234 -15.50 -12.71 -14.51
N ARG A 235 -15.64 -11.48 -15.01
CA ARG A 235 -16.94 -10.91 -15.44
C ARG A 235 -17.45 -11.57 -16.71
N VAL A 236 -16.57 -11.86 -17.67
CA VAL A 236 -16.90 -12.60 -18.89
C VAL A 236 -17.40 -14.01 -18.54
N PHE A 237 -16.69 -14.73 -17.67
CA PHE A 237 -17.10 -16.07 -17.23
C PHE A 237 -18.35 -16.08 -16.35
N SER A 238 -18.53 -15.08 -15.48
CA SER A 238 -19.71 -15.00 -14.60
C SER A 238 -20.97 -14.56 -15.34
N SER A 239 -20.84 -13.83 -16.45
CA SER A 239 -21.98 -13.48 -17.32
C SER A 239 -22.60 -14.71 -17.97
N GLY A 240 -21.84 -15.79 -18.19
CA GLY A 240 -22.37 -17.08 -18.67
C GLY A 240 -23.17 -17.86 -17.63
N ARG A 241 -22.99 -17.59 -16.32
CA ARG A 241 -23.69 -18.32 -15.25
C ARG A 241 -25.07 -17.75 -14.92
N LYS A 242 -25.32 -16.47 -15.24
CA LYS A 242 -26.65 -15.86 -15.05
C LYS A 242 -27.73 -16.45 -15.98
N ALA A 243 -27.36 -17.00 -17.14
CA ALA A 243 -28.33 -17.65 -18.03
C ALA A 243 -28.93 -18.92 -17.40
N ASN A 244 -28.09 -19.79 -16.82
CA ASN A 244 -28.56 -21.10 -16.32
C ASN A 244 -29.34 -21.02 -15.00
N THR A 245 -29.11 -20.02 -14.14
CA THR A 245 -29.83 -19.92 -12.86
C THR A 245 -31.22 -19.30 -13.02
N VAL A 246 -31.41 -18.39 -13.99
CA VAL A 246 -32.73 -17.79 -14.25
C VAL A 246 -33.65 -18.82 -14.91
N ASP A 247 -33.14 -19.61 -15.86
CA ASP A 247 -33.92 -20.68 -16.49
C ASP A 247 -34.28 -21.80 -15.49
N PHE A 248 -33.34 -22.20 -14.62
CA PHE A 248 -33.62 -23.22 -13.60
C PHE A 248 -34.66 -22.76 -12.56
N VAL A 249 -34.60 -21.49 -12.12
CA VAL A 249 -35.58 -20.93 -11.17
C VAL A 249 -36.94 -20.71 -11.84
N ALA A 250 -36.97 -20.31 -13.12
CA ALA A 250 -38.20 -20.22 -13.90
C ALA A 250 -38.85 -21.59 -14.11
N GLU A 251 -38.06 -22.63 -14.38
CA GLU A 251 -38.56 -23.99 -14.60
C GLU A 251 -39.10 -24.64 -13.30
N VAL A 252 -38.44 -24.42 -12.16
CA VAL A 252 -38.93 -24.87 -10.85
C VAL A 252 -40.19 -24.09 -10.41
N GLY A 253 -40.25 -22.79 -10.73
CA GLY A 253 -41.42 -21.96 -10.48
C GLY A 253 -42.65 -22.35 -11.31
N ASN A 254 -42.44 -22.84 -12.55
CA ASN A 254 -43.54 -23.26 -13.42
C ASN A 254 -44.08 -24.64 -13.02
N ARG A 255 -43.23 -25.59 -12.63
CA ARG A 255 -43.65 -26.92 -12.13
C ARG A 255 -44.46 -26.85 -10.83
N SER A 256 -44.19 -25.86 -9.97
CA SER A 256 -44.97 -25.65 -8.73
C SER A 256 -46.36 -25.06 -8.98
N ARG A 257 -46.61 -24.47 -10.16
CA ARG A 257 -47.92 -23.91 -10.52
C ARG A 257 -48.84 -24.93 -11.19
N GLU A 258 -48.30 -25.91 -11.89
CA GLU A 258 -49.09 -26.97 -12.53
C GLU A 258 -49.53 -28.08 -11.55
N GLY A 259 -48.81 -28.29 -10.44
CA GLY A 259 -49.18 -29.28 -9.42
C GLY A 259 -50.19 -28.81 -8.36
N GLY A 260 -50.66 -27.56 -8.43
CA GLY A 260 -51.51 -26.92 -7.40
C GLY A 260 -53.00 -26.82 -7.73
N THR A 261 -53.44 -27.38 -8.87
CA THR A 261 -54.84 -27.27 -9.34
C THR A 261 -55.65 -28.57 -9.26
N GLU A 262 -55.12 -29.62 -8.62
CA GLU A 262 -55.87 -30.84 -8.29
C GLU A 262 -55.91 -31.03 -6.77
N GLY A 263 -56.88 -30.38 -6.12
CA GLY A 263 -57.15 -30.48 -4.69
C GLY A 263 -58.54 -29.98 -4.36
#